data_AF-A0A1W9L915-F1
#
_entry.id   AF-A0A1W9L915-F1
#
_cell.length_a   1.000
_cell.length_b   1.000
_cell.length_c   1.000
_cell.angle_alpha   90.00
_cell.angle_beta   90.00
_cell.angle_gamma   90.00
#
_symmetry.space_group_name_H-M   'P 1'
#
loop_
_entity.id
_entity.type
_entity.pdbx_description
1 polymer ?
#
loop_
_entity_poly.entity_id
_entity_poly.type
_entity_poly.pdbx_seq_one_letter_code
_entity_poly.pdbx_strand_id
1 'polypeptide(L)'
;FFMRRFRSCFFDTFLAYSHHFMVVALVFGLHSAVNAACPDISGPWQRAPDNFVMDFDQDGCKITCSNAGSPGFDHEIKGKWSPKDKRFNHVITRKNLKDGCITQLRGYINVITNDKIKATIFSSDGRCDLPTNFKEEFVYERK
;
A
#
# COMPACT_ATOMS: atom_id res chain seq x y z
N PHE A 1 57.97 53.61 51.48
CA PHE A 1 58.68 53.68 50.18
C PHE A 1 58.66 52.28 49.57
N PHE A 2 58.18 52.15 48.33
CA PHE A 2 58.28 51.02 47.37
C PHE A 2 57.83 49.61 47.82
N MET A 3 56.70 49.09 47.31
CA MET A 3 56.56 48.27 46.07
C MET A 3 57.44 47.01 46.08
N ARG A 4 56.87 45.80 46.22
CA ARG A 4 56.16 44.97 45.21
C ARG A 4 57.07 44.34 44.13
N ARG A 5 56.87 43.01 44.02
CA ARG A 5 56.92 42.12 42.83
C ARG A 5 58.30 41.64 42.38
N PHE A 6 58.38 40.37 41.96
CA PHE A 6 58.28 39.99 40.54
C PHE A 6 58.15 38.46 40.31
N ARG A 7 57.22 38.12 39.39
CA ARG A 7 57.16 37.05 38.35
C ARG A 7 57.55 35.59 38.68
N SER A 8 56.70 34.59 38.43
CA SER A 8 56.12 34.03 37.17
C SER A 8 57.04 33.06 36.41
N CYS A 9 56.50 31.83 36.18
CA CYS A 9 56.50 30.98 34.97
C CYS A 9 56.79 29.49 35.29
N PHE A 10 55.77 28.61 35.19
CA PHE A 10 55.59 27.54 34.16
C PHE A 10 56.42 26.26 34.46
N PHE A 11 55.99 25.00 34.31
CA PHE A 11 54.92 24.31 33.56
C PHE A 11 54.73 22.90 34.18
N ASP A 12 53.60 22.24 33.84
CA ASP A 12 53.41 20.77 33.74
C ASP A 12 53.23 19.95 35.05
N THR A 13 52.33 18.96 35.20
CA THR A 13 51.28 18.35 34.35
C THR A 13 50.39 17.42 35.21
N PHE A 14 49.15 17.20 34.73
CA PHE A 14 48.23 16.04 34.92
C PHE A 14 47.84 15.52 36.33
N LEU A 15 46.53 15.56 36.64
CA LEU A 15 45.67 14.37 36.67
C LEU A 15 44.19 14.66 37.00
N ALA A 16 43.32 14.00 36.22
CA ALA A 16 41.96 13.56 36.52
C ALA A 16 40.83 14.61 36.66
N TYR A 17 40.14 14.89 35.55
CA TYR A 17 38.74 15.32 35.57
C TYR A 17 37.85 14.18 35.06
N SER A 18 36.91 13.73 35.89
CA SER A 18 35.90 12.75 35.55
C SER A 18 34.84 13.39 34.65
N HIS A 19 34.79 13.02 33.38
CA HIS A 19 33.69 13.39 32.50
C HIS A 19 32.46 12.53 32.82
N HIS A 20 31.47 13.13 33.47
CA HIS A 20 30.11 12.58 33.48
C HIS A 20 29.55 12.74 32.06
N PHE A 21 29.57 11.65 31.29
CA PHE A 21 28.85 11.57 30.02
C PHE A 21 27.35 11.57 30.31
N MET A 22 26.71 12.73 30.14
CA MET A 22 25.26 12.83 30.11
C MET A 22 24.78 12.27 28.77
N VAL A 23 24.34 11.01 28.76
CA VAL A 23 23.70 10.41 27.59
C VAL A 23 22.31 11.01 27.47
N VAL A 24 22.16 12.02 26.61
CA VAL A 24 20.86 12.51 26.17
C VAL A 24 20.28 11.45 25.24
N ALA A 25 19.49 10.53 25.80
CA ALA A 25 18.70 9.60 25.01
C ALA A 25 17.64 10.40 24.25
N LEU A 26 17.91 10.66 22.97
CA LEU A 26 16.94 11.20 22.04
C LEU A 26 15.89 10.11 21.81
N VAL A 27 14.80 10.17 22.58
CA VAL A 27 13.61 9.35 22.35
C VAL A 27 12.99 9.85 21.04
N PHE A 28 13.44 9.30 19.92
CA PHE A 28 12.69 9.36 18.69
C PHE A 28 11.38 8.60 18.94
N GLY A 29 10.34 9.34 19.31
CA GLY A 29 8.98 8.83 19.32
C GLY A 29 8.70 8.27 17.92
N LEU A 30 8.64 6.94 17.84
CA LEU A 30 8.03 6.24 16.72
C LEU A 30 6.60 6.80 16.62
N HIS A 31 6.40 7.79 15.75
CA HIS A 31 5.09 8.13 15.26
C HIS A 31 4.65 6.91 14.47
N SER A 32 3.97 5.99 15.15
CA SER A 32 3.11 5.03 14.49
C SER A 32 2.13 5.89 13.71
N ALA A 33 2.41 6.08 12.41
CA ALA A 33 1.42 6.63 11.50
C ALA A 33 0.19 5.77 11.72
N VAL A 34 -0.86 6.36 12.28
CA VAL A 34 -2.18 5.75 12.38
C VAL A 34 -2.60 5.53 10.94
N ASN A 35 -2.20 4.40 10.39
CA ASN A 35 -2.50 3.98 9.04
C ASN A 35 -4.02 3.95 9.02
N ALA A 36 -4.65 4.84 8.26
CA ALA A 36 -6.10 4.84 8.14
C ALA A 36 -6.51 3.40 7.79
N ALA A 37 -7.24 2.75 8.70
CA ALA A 37 -7.59 1.34 8.54
C ALA A 37 -8.34 1.21 7.22
N CYS A 38 -7.75 0.50 6.26
CA CYS A 38 -8.43 0.14 5.04
C CYS A 38 -9.51 -0.89 5.38
N PRO A 39 -10.64 -0.89 4.66
CA PRO A 39 -11.64 -1.93 4.82
C PRO A 39 -11.03 -3.31 4.55
N ASP A 40 -11.48 -4.31 5.31
CA ASP A 40 -11.16 -5.70 5.01
C ASP A 40 -12.13 -6.22 3.95
N ILE A 41 -11.60 -6.54 2.77
CA ILE A 41 -12.34 -7.17 1.68
C ILE A 41 -11.80 -8.57 1.35
N SER A 42 -11.05 -9.17 2.27
CA SER A 42 -10.57 -10.54 2.08
C SER A 42 -11.71 -11.55 1.96
N GLY A 43 -11.43 -12.65 1.24
CA GLY A 43 -12.31 -13.77 1.00
C GLY A 43 -13.11 -13.68 -0.30
N PRO A 44 -14.09 -14.59 -0.47
CA PRO A 44 -14.84 -14.76 -1.71
C PRO A 44 -15.97 -13.74 -1.88
N TRP A 45 -16.09 -13.24 -3.10
CA TRP A 45 -17.09 -12.28 -3.56
C TRP A 45 -17.75 -12.78 -4.83
N GLN A 46 -19.07 -12.88 -4.86
CA GLN A 46 -19.84 -13.41 -5.97
C GLN A 46 -20.60 -12.30 -6.70
N ARG A 47 -20.47 -12.28 -8.03
CA ARG A 47 -21.22 -11.41 -8.92
C ARG A 47 -22.61 -12.00 -9.19
N ALA A 48 -23.67 -11.23 -8.91
CA ALA A 48 -25.04 -11.72 -9.04
C ALA A 48 -25.44 -12.13 -10.49
N PRO A 49 -25.08 -11.39 -11.55
CA PRO A 49 -25.46 -11.76 -12.93
C PRO A 49 -25.01 -13.13 -13.44
N ASP A 50 -23.82 -13.61 -13.05
CA ASP A 50 -23.20 -14.79 -13.67
C ASP A 50 -22.50 -15.73 -12.68
N ASN A 51 -22.69 -15.51 -11.37
CA ASN A 51 -22.07 -16.27 -10.30
C ASN A 51 -20.53 -16.29 -10.35
N PHE A 52 -19.91 -15.36 -11.07
CA PHE A 52 -18.46 -15.24 -11.10
C PHE A 52 -17.93 -14.90 -9.70
N VAL A 53 -16.92 -15.64 -9.24
CA VAL A 53 -16.35 -15.48 -7.90
C VAL A 53 -14.94 -14.91 -8.00
N MET A 54 -14.68 -13.87 -7.21
CA MET A 54 -13.33 -13.37 -6.93
C MET A 54 -12.99 -13.70 -5.48
N ASP A 55 -11.85 -14.35 -5.25
CA ASP A 55 -11.35 -14.59 -3.90
C ASP A 55 -10.15 -13.68 -3.64
N PHE A 56 -10.33 -12.68 -2.77
CA PHE A 56 -9.28 -11.70 -2.48
C PHE A 56 -8.46 -12.15 -1.28
N ASP A 57 -7.14 -12.25 -1.48
CA ASP A 57 -6.16 -12.21 -0.40
C ASP A 57 -5.84 -10.75 -0.08
N GLN A 58 -5.76 -10.41 1.21
CA GLN A 58 -5.44 -9.06 1.66
C GLN A 58 -4.27 -9.07 2.64
N ASP A 59 -3.20 -8.35 2.29
CA ASP A 59 -2.05 -8.07 3.16
C ASP A 59 -2.01 -6.56 3.47
N GLY A 60 -2.46 -6.21 4.67
CA GLY A 60 -2.70 -4.85 5.09
C GLY A 60 -3.71 -4.16 4.16
N CYS A 61 -3.23 -3.17 3.39
CA CYS A 61 -4.05 -2.39 2.45
C CYS A 61 -3.76 -2.69 0.99
N LYS A 62 -3.18 -3.86 0.71
CA LYS A 62 -2.98 -4.40 -0.63
C LYS A 62 -3.84 -5.64 -0.79
N ILE A 63 -4.44 -5.76 -1.97
CA ILE A 63 -5.27 -6.91 -2.32
C ILE A 63 -4.68 -7.62 -3.53
N THR A 64 -4.81 -8.94 -3.54
CA THR A 64 -4.50 -9.79 -4.67
C THR A 64 -5.66 -10.76 -4.92
N CYS A 65 -5.95 -11.04 -6.17
CA CYS A 65 -6.83 -12.15 -6.54
C CYS A 65 -6.15 -12.88 -7.70
N SER A 66 -5.80 -14.13 -7.48
CA SER A 66 -5.24 -15.01 -8.51
C SER A 66 -6.33 -15.94 -9.00
N ASN A 67 -6.32 -16.25 -10.29
CA ASN A 67 -7.23 -17.22 -10.91
C ASN A 67 -8.72 -16.82 -10.83
N ALA A 68 -9.04 -15.53 -10.96
CA ALA A 68 -10.41 -15.10 -11.22
C ALA A 68 -10.77 -15.45 -12.68
N GLY A 69 -10.91 -16.74 -12.97
CA GLY A 69 -11.07 -17.28 -14.31
C GLY A 69 -12.51 -17.19 -14.79
N SER A 70 -12.71 -16.63 -15.98
CA SER A 70 -13.96 -16.78 -16.73
C SER A 70 -13.72 -17.68 -17.94
N PRO A 71 -14.75 -18.27 -18.55
CA PRO A 71 -14.55 -19.08 -19.75
C PRO A 71 -13.75 -18.32 -20.83
N GLY A 72 -12.54 -18.79 -21.12
CA GLY A 72 -11.65 -18.21 -22.12
C GLY A 72 -10.66 -17.15 -21.63
N PHE A 73 -10.70 -16.74 -20.35
CA PHE A 73 -9.81 -15.72 -19.82
C PHE A 73 -9.31 -16.03 -18.41
N ASP A 74 -8.01 -15.82 -18.20
CA ASP A 74 -7.42 -15.76 -16.88
C ASP A 74 -7.29 -14.30 -16.43
N HIS A 75 -7.54 -14.06 -15.15
CA HIS A 75 -7.36 -12.74 -14.54
C HIS A 75 -6.49 -12.83 -13.29
N GLU A 76 -5.57 -11.89 -13.18
CA GLU A 76 -4.83 -11.59 -11.96
C GLU A 76 -5.14 -10.14 -11.57
N ILE A 77 -5.62 -9.92 -10.34
CA ILE A 77 -5.97 -8.60 -9.84
C ILE A 77 -4.98 -8.20 -8.76
N LYS A 78 -4.45 -6.98 -8.84
CA LYS A 78 -3.64 -6.35 -7.79
C LYS A 78 -4.20 -4.98 -7.48
N GLY A 79 -4.42 -4.68 -6.21
CA GLY A 79 -4.96 -3.40 -5.78
C GLY A 79 -4.33 -2.85 -4.51
N LYS A 80 -4.52 -1.56 -4.29
CA LYS A 80 -4.09 -0.86 -3.08
C LYS A 80 -5.14 0.16 -2.65
N TRP A 81 -5.43 0.22 -1.35
CA TRP A 81 -6.30 1.23 -0.76
C TRP A 81 -5.71 2.63 -0.95
N SER A 82 -6.56 3.56 -1.38
CA SER A 82 -6.30 4.99 -1.38
C SER A 82 -7.14 5.65 -0.28
N PRO A 83 -6.53 6.08 0.85
CA PRO A 83 -7.26 6.81 1.90
C PRO A 83 -7.88 8.11 1.39
N LYS A 84 -7.26 8.74 0.38
CA LYS A 84 -7.75 9.96 -0.27
C LYS A 84 -9.05 9.71 -1.04
N ASP A 85 -9.09 8.63 -1.82
CA ASP A 85 -10.22 8.32 -2.70
C ASP A 85 -11.25 7.39 -2.04
N LYS A 86 -10.95 6.88 -0.84
CA LYS A 86 -11.74 5.90 -0.08
C LYS A 86 -12.12 4.67 -0.91
N ARG A 87 -11.17 4.13 -1.68
CA ARG A 87 -11.35 2.97 -2.56
C ARG A 87 -10.05 2.21 -2.78
N PHE A 88 -10.14 0.96 -3.23
CA PHE A 88 -8.99 0.20 -3.71
C PHE A 88 -8.77 0.49 -5.20
N ASN A 89 -7.70 1.19 -5.56
CA ASN A 89 -7.30 1.31 -6.96
C ASN A 89 -6.61 0.02 -7.39
N HIS A 90 -7.00 -0.57 -8.52
CA HIS A 90 -6.48 -1.86 -8.95
C HIS A 90 -6.11 -1.90 -10.43
N VAL A 91 -5.27 -2.89 -10.76
CA VAL A 91 -4.93 -3.31 -12.11
C VAL A 91 -5.32 -4.77 -12.27
N ILE A 92 -5.96 -5.10 -13.37
CA ILE A 92 -6.28 -6.48 -13.76
C ILE A 92 -5.39 -6.83 -14.94
N THR A 93 -4.59 -7.88 -14.80
CA THR A 93 -3.91 -8.52 -15.92
C THR A 93 -4.85 -9.59 -16.46
N ARG A 94 -5.43 -9.35 -17.64
CA ARG A 94 -6.28 -10.31 -18.35
C ARG A 94 -5.47 -11.02 -19.42
N LYS A 95 -5.47 -12.35 -19.41
CA LYS A 95 -4.85 -13.20 -20.45
C LYS A 95 -5.95 -13.94 -21.20
N ASN A 96 -6.01 -13.74 -22.51
CA ASN A 96 -6.87 -14.53 -23.39
C ASN A 96 -6.26 -15.94 -23.55
N LEU A 97 -7.03 -16.97 -23.19
CA LEU A 97 -6.57 -18.36 -23.23
C LEU A 97 -6.49 -18.93 -24.65
N LYS A 98 -7.17 -18.30 -25.62
CA LYS A 98 -7.15 -18.74 -27.02
C LYS A 98 -5.84 -18.42 -27.72
N ASP A 99 -5.32 -17.21 -27.52
CA ASP A 99 -4.15 -16.67 -28.25
C ASP A 99 -3.01 -16.21 -27.33
N GLY A 100 -3.19 -16.27 -26.02
CA GLY A 100 -2.21 -15.83 -25.03
C GLY A 100 -2.07 -14.32 -24.90
N CYS A 101 -2.90 -13.52 -25.58
CA CYS A 101 -2.78 -12.06 -25.56
C CYS A 101 -3.08 -11.50 -24.16
N ILE A 102 -2.21 -10.59 -23.69
CA ILE A 102 -2.31 -9.96 -22.37
C ILE A 102 -2.69 -8.49 -22.53
N THR A 103 -3.74 -8.08 -21.83
CA THR A 103 -4.17 -6.69 -21.69
C THR A 103 -4.26 -6.31 -20.22
N GLN A 104 -3.91 -5.06 -19.90
CA GLN A 104 -4.07 -4.50 -18.57
C GLN A 104 -5.33 -3.63 -18.51
N LEU A 105 -6.18 -3.91 -17.52
CA LEU A 105 -7.34 -3.10 -17.19
C LEU A 105 -7.05 -2.29 -15.94
N ARG A 106 -7.60 -1.08 -15.86
CA ARG A 106 -7.47 -0.20 -14.70
C ARG A 106 -8.84 0.11 -14.13
N GLY A 107 -8.92 0.06 -12.81
CA GLY A 107 -10.18 0.19 -12.12
C GLY A 107 -10.03 0.57 -10.65
N TYR A 108 -11.15 0.58 -9.97
CA TYR A 108 -11.22 0.68 -8.52
C TYR A 108 -12.34 -0.17 -7.93
N ILE A 109 -12.22 -0.51 -6.65
CA ILE A 109 -13.26 -1.18 -5.86
C ILE A 109 -13.70 -0.25 -4.75
N ASN A 110 -15.01 0.06 -4.72
CA ASN A 110 -15.66 0.75 -3.61
C ASN A 110 -16.31 -0.29 -2.68
N VAL A 111 -16.14 -0.10 -1.37
CA VAL A 111 -16.90 -0.85 -0.36
C VAL A 111 -18.21 -0.10 -0.12
N ILE A 112 -19.34 -0.73 -0.43
CA ILE A 112 -20.67 -0.14 -0.21
C ILE A 112 -21.12 -0.48 1.21
N THR A 113 -21.03 -1.76 1.57
CA THR A 113 -21.31 -2.33 2.89
C THR A 113 -20.31 -3.46 3.17
N ASN A 114 -20.32 -4.04 4.37
CA ASN A 114 -19.42 -5.16 4.73
C ASN A 114 -19.63 -6.41 3.86
N ASP A 115 -20.81 -6.53 3.25
CA ASP A 115 -21.28 -7.64 2.42
C ASP A 115 -21.44 -7.25 0.94
N LYS A 116 -21.17 -5.99 0.55
CA LYS A 116 -21.26 -5.54 -0.85
C LYS A 116 -20.10 -4.65 -1.27
N ILE A 117 -19.48 -5.02 -2.38
CA ILE A 117 -18.48 -4.20 -3.07
C ILE A 117 -18.92 -3.91 -4.51
N LYS A 118 -18.38 -2.82 -5.05
CA LYS A 118 -18.58 -2.42 -6.44
C LYS A 118 -17.22 -2.25 -7.12
N ALA A 119 -16.97 -3.07 -8.12
CA ALA A 119 -15.79 -2.98 -8.97
C ALA A 119 -16.13 -2.18 -10.24
N THR A 120 -15.33 -1.16 -10.53
CA THR A 120 -15.46 -0.35 -11.74
C THR A 120 -14.15 -0.39 -12.51
N ILE A 121 -14.21 -0.81 -13.77
CA ILE A 121 -13.11 -0.76 -14.73
C ILE A 121 -13.39 0.44 -15.65
N PHE A 122 -12.39 1.31 -15.85
CA PHE A 122 -12.59 2.55 -16.59
C PHE A 122 -11.62 2.75 -17.76
N SER A 123 -10.60 1.91 -17.89
CA SER A 123 -9.73 1.90 -19.06
C SER A 123 -9.01 0.57 -19.24
N SER A 124 -8.48 0.38 -20.45
CA SER A 124 -7.50 -0.65 -20.78
C SER A 124 -6.22 -0.01 -21.34
N ASP A 125 -5.17 -0.81 -21.52
CA ASP A 125 -3.97 -0.43 -22.26
C ASP A 125 -4.14 -0.43 -23.80
N GLY A 126 -5.34 -0.75 -24.31
CA GLY A 126 -5.65 -0.77 -25.74
C GLY A 126 -5.06 -1.95 -26.50
N ARG A 127 -4.59 -2.99 -25.79
CA ARG A 127 -4.05 -4.21 -26.39
C ARG A 127 -5.14 -5.26 -26.60
N CYS A 128 -4.83 -6.24 -27.45
CA CYS A 128 -5.71 -7.36 -27.76
C CYS A 128 -7.05 -6.89 -28.35
N ASP A 129 -8.16 -7.40 -27.82
CA ASP A 129 -9.54 -7.19 -28.23
C ASP A 129 -10.22 -5.99 -27.54
N LEU A 130 -9.51 -5.24 -26.69
CA LEU A 130 -10.13 -4.20 -25.86
C LEU A 130 -9.70 -2.79 -26.26
N PRO A 131 -10.67 -1.87 -26.47
CA PRO A 131 -10.36 -0.47 -26.73
C PRO A 131 -9.86 0.22 -25.46
N THR A 132 -9.07 1.28 -25.60
CA THR A 132 -8.50 2.04 -24.47
C THR A 132 -9.56 2.64 -23.55
N ASN A 133 -10.76 2.93 -24.09
CA ASN A 133 -11.91 3.47 -23.37
C ASN A 133 -12.89 2.40 -22.86
N PHE A 134 -12.46 1.14 -22.78
CA PHE A 134 -13.25 0.04 -22.21
C PHE A 134 -13.74 0.38 -20.79
N LYS A 135 -15.02 0.13 -20.52
CA LYS A 135 -15.65 0.36 -19.22
C LYS A 135 -16.55 -0.80 -18.84
N GLU A 136 -16.45 -1.21 -17.59
CA GLU A 136 -17.33 -2.20 -16.99
C GLU A 136 -17.60 -1.87 -15.53
N GLU A 137 -18.73 -2.32 -15.04
CA GLU A 137 -19.13 -2.11 -13.65
C GLU A 137 -19.92 -3.31 -13.15
N PHE A 138 -19.51 -3.83 -12.00
CA PHE A 138 -20.15 -4.98 -11.37
C PHE A 138 -20.28 -4.78 -9.86
N VAL A 139 -21.39 -5.25 -9.32
CA VAL A 139 -21.61 -5.38 -7.88
C VAL A 139 -21.38 -6.84 -7.51
N TYR A 140 -20.64 -7.03 -6.42
CA TYR A 140 -20.39 -8.33 -5.83
C TYR A 140 -20.93 -8.35 -4.41
N GLU A 141 -21.43 -9.51 -4.02
CA GLU A 141 -21.91 -9.80 -2.68
C GLU A 141 -20.98 -10.82 -2.02
N ARG A 142 -20.81 -10.72 -0.70
CA ARG A 142 -19.98 -11.66 0.05
C ARG A 142 -20.60 -13.07 0.00
N LYS A 143 -19.77 -14.08 -0.24
CA LYS A 143 -20.19 -15.49 -0.30
C LYS A 143 -20.06 -16.19 1.05
#